data_AF-A0A9Q0UTW0-F1
#
_entry.id   AF-A0A9Q0UTW0-F1
#
_cell.length_a   1.000
_cell.length_b   1.000
_cell.length_c   1.000
_cell.angle_alpha   90.00
_cell.angle_beta   90.00
_cell.angle_gamma   90.00
#
_symmetry.space_group_name_H-M   'P 1'
#
loop_
_entity.id
_entity.type
_entity.pdbx_description
1 polymer ?
#
loop_
_entity_poly.entity_id
_entity_poly.type
_entity_poly.pdbx_seq_one_letter_code
_entity_poly.pdbx_strand_id
1 'polypeptide(L)'
;MLDFFDLSAEASNICSHLLKNINQIQSSYQFIRAVLSSIDDYSPDKLNLIVSELYSFTVKTNPFSTPNKHDFTLINGRYSSVLTHLKSKRRNVARKMKIIAYIHKASGICMTAACGLIAISAVVIAAHTLTALVMGPAILSFPLKRVKKKLLSFKFLRSRFLRKVGQQLDVAAKGTYILNRDFDTMSRLVARLHDEVEHDKAMIRFCLERKEDKFSLQVMKELKKSDSGFRKHVEELEEHVYLCLLTINRARALVIEEMTASSIEHLSCYNNT
;
A
#
# COMPACT_ATOMS: atom_id res chain seq x y z
N MET A 1 7.36 -2.12 8.72
CA MET A 1 6.45 -3.22 8.38
C MET A 1 5.15 -3.08 9.15
N LEU A 2 5.17 -2.89 10.47
CA LEU A 2 3.98 -2.53 11.24
C LEU A 2 3.26 -1.32 10.65
N ASP A 3 3.98 -0.22 10.40
CA ASP A 3 3.39 0.98 9.77
C ASP A 3 2.68 0.71 8.43
N PHE A 4 3.12 -0.31 7.67
CA PHE A 4 2.45 -0.69 6.43
C PHE A 4 1.13 -1.40 6.71
N PHE A 5 1.12 -2.36 7.66
CA PHE A 5 -0.08 -3.10 8.00
C PHE A 5 -1.12 -2.20 8.68
N ASP A 6 -0.71 -1.37 9.63
CA ASP A 6 -1.60 -0.41 10.32
C ASP A 6 -2.26 0.54 9.32
N LEU A 7 -1.46 1.11 8.42
CA LEU A 7 -1.95 2.02 7.40
C LEU A 7 -2.85 1.31 6.36
N SER A 8 -2.55 0.07 6.03
CA SER A 8 -3.43 -0.73 5.17
C SER A 8 -4.76 -1.04 5.87
N ALA A 9 -4.77 -1.26 7.18
CA ALA A 9 -5.97 -1.55 7.99
C ALA A 9 -6.90 -0.34 8.04
N GLU A 10 -6.34 0.83 8.27
CA GLU A 10 -7.06 2.09 8.18
C GLU A 10 -7.63 2.35 6.78
N ALA A 11 -6.86 2.05 5.73
CA ALA A 11 -7.35 2.14 4.37
C ALA A 11 -8.54 1.20 4.12
N SER A 12 -8.49 -0.05 4.61
CA SER A 12 -9.64 -0.97 4.53
C SER A 12 -10.86 -0.39 5.24
N ASN A 13 -10.68 0.24 6.40
CA ASN A 13 -11.77 0.84 7.16
C ASN A 13 -12.44 2.00 6.39
N ILE A 14 -11.64 2.86 5.75
CA ILE A 14 -12.17 3.93 4.89
C ILE A 14 -12.94 3.35 3.70
N CYS A 15 -12.41 2.33 3.02
CA CYS A 15 -13.13 1.65 1.94
C CYS A 15 -14.47 1.07 2.45
N SER A 16 -14.48 0.43 3.61
CA SER A 16 -15.73 -0.09 4.22
C SER A 16 -16.73 1.01 4.55
N HIS A 17 -16.27 2.18 5.04
CA HIS A 17 -17.14 3.34 5.24
C HIS A 17 -17.69 3.87 3.91
N LEU A 18 -16.88 3.98 2.88
CA LEU A 18 -17.31 4.41 1.55
C LEU A 18 -18.37 3.47 0.96
N LEU A 19 -18.22 2.15 1.10
CA LEU A 19 -19.24 1.19 0.67
C LEU A 19 -20.58 1.41 1.40
N LYS A 20 -20.56 1.72 2.70
CA LYS A 20 -21.79 2.06 3.43
C LYS A 20 -22.44 3.34 2.89
N ASN A 21 -21.63 4.37 2.62
CA ASN A 21 -22.10 5.64 2.06
C ASN A 21 -22.71 5.45 0.66
N ILE A 22 -22.07 4.63 -0.18
CA ILE A 22 -22.56 4.25 -1.52
C ILE A 22 -23.93 3.57 -1.41
N ASN A 23 -24.06 2.57 -0.54
CA ASN A 23 -25.35 1.87 -0.35
C ASN A 23 -26.45 2.84 0.13
N GLN A 24 -26.12 3.72 1.07
CA GLN A 24 -27.05 4.72 1.60
C GLN A 24 -27.52 5.70 0.51
N ILE A 25 -26.59 6.20 -0.32
CA ILE A 25 -26.94 7.17 -1.37
C ILE A 25 -27.70 6.52 -2.52
N GLN A 26 -27.34 5.29 -2.91
CA GLN A 26 -28.05 4.53 -3.94
C GLN A 26 -29.52 4.31 -3.54
N SER A 27 -29.77 3.94 -2.28
CA SER A 27 -31.12 3.78 -1.74
C SER A 27 -31.90 5.11 -1.74
N SER A 28 -31.25 6.20 -1.35
CA SER A 28 -31.86 7.54 -1.33
C SER A 28 -32.24 8.01 -2.74
N TYR A 29 -31.35 7.83 -3.73
CA TYR A 29 -31.61 8.23 -5.12
C TYR A 29 -32.57 7.29 -5.84
N GLN A 30 -32.62 6.00 -5.48
CA GLN A 30 -33.66 5.10 -5.99
C GLN A 30 -35.06 5.61 -5.61
N PHE A 31 -35.22 6.08 -4.38
CA PHE A 31 -36.47 6.71 -3.95
C PHE A 31 -36.77 8.00 -4.74
N ILE A 32 -35.79 8.92 -4.86
CA ILE A 32 -35.96 10.16 -5.63
C ILE A 32 -36.38 9.85 -7.08
N ARG A 33 -35.80 8.84 -7.71
CA ARG A 33 -36.22 8.40 -9.05
C ARG A 33 -37.66 7.92 -9.10
N ALA A 34 -38.07 7.11 -8.13
CA ALA A 34 -39.45 6.63 -8.05
C ALA A 34 -40.43 7.82 -7.98
N VAL A 35 -40.12 8.81 -7.14
CA VAL A 35 -40.85 10.08 -7.07
C VAL A 35 -40.89 10.77 -8.44
N LEU A 36 -39.73 11.02 -9.06
CA LEU A 36 -39.61 11.72 -10.34
C LEU A 36 -40.33 11.03 -11.50
N SER A 37 -40.48 9.71 -11.44
CA SER A 37 -41.22 8.93 -12.43
C SER A 37 -42.75 8.99 -12.24
N SER A 38 -43.21 9.27 -11.02
CA SER A 38 -44.63 9.28 -10.64
C SER A 38 -45.30 10.65 -10.75
N ILE A 39 -44.53 11.69 -11.10
CA ILE A 39 -45.01 13.08 -11.22
C ILE A 39 -46.11 13.20 -12.28
N ASP A 40 -46.18 12.33 -13.28
CA ASP A 40 -47.22 12.41 -14.31
C ASP A 40 -48.58 11.80 -13.86
N ASP A 41 -48.63 11.14 -12.71
CA ASP A 41 -49.77 10.38 -12.18
C ASP A 41 -50.19 10.94 -10.80
N TYR A 42 -50.95 12.04 -10.85
CA TYR A 42 -51.28 12.92 -9.71
C TYR A 42 -52.45 12.40 -8.86
N SER A 43 -52.18 12.18 -7.57
CA SER A 43 -53.18 12.11 -6.49
C SER A 43 -52.74 13.00 -5.32
N PRO A 44 -53.64 13.77 -4.67
CA PRO A 44 -53.29 14.68 -3.57
C PRO A 44 -52.58 14.00 -2.38
N ASP A 45 -52.98 12.79 -2.01
CA ASP A 45 -52.37 12.04 -0.89
C ASP A 45 -50.92 11.62 -1.22
N LYS A 46 -50.66 11.30 -2.49
CA LYS A 46 -49.35 10.92 -3.02
C LYS A 46 -48.38 12.11 -3.00
N LEU A 47 -48.88 13.33 -3.23
CA LEU A 47 -48.09 14.57 -3.18
C LEU A 47 -47.54 14.88 -1.79
N ASN A 48 -48.37 14.76 -0.74
CA ASN A 48 -47.93 15.01 0.63
C ASN A 48 -46.82 14.05 1.07
N LEU A 49 -46.93 12.78 0.69
CA LEU A 49 -45.89 11.77 0.94
C LEU A 49 -44.59 12.10 0.20
N ILE A 50 -44.68 12.48 -1.08
CA ILE A 50 -43.54 12.90 -1.89
C ILE A 50 -42.82 14.10 -1.27
N VAL A 51 -43.56 15.14 -0.88
CA VAL A 51 -43.00 16.35 -0.26
C VAL A 51 -42.30 16.02 1.06
N SER A 52 -42.94 15.20 1.91
CA SER A 52 -42.35 14.78 3.18
C SER A 52 -41.03 14.02 2.98
N GLU A 53 -40.96 13.11 2.01
CA GLU A 53 -39.76 12.32 1.79
C GLU A 53 -38.64 13.11 1.09
N LEU A 54 -38.98 14.00 0.15
CA LEU A 54 -38.03 14.97 -0.41
C LEU A 54 -37.45 15.88 0.68
N TYR A 55 -38.29 16.36 1.61
CA TYR A 55 -37.83 17.12 2.75
C TYR A 55 -36.90 16.30 3.65
N SER A 56 -37.29 15.06 3.99
CA SER A 56 -36.45 14.09 4.73
C SER A 56 -35.07 13.90 4.08
N PHE A 57 -35.01 13.72 2.76
CA PHE A 57 -33.75 13.65 2.01
C PHE A 57 -32.90 14.91 2.18
N THR A 58 -33.51 16.10 2.08
CA THR A 58 -32.76 17.36 2.22
C THR A 58 -32.22 17.59 3.62
N VAL A 59 -32.88 17.10 4.66
CA VAL A 59 -32.44 17.27 6.06
C VAL A 59 -31.34 16.27 6.44
N LYS A 60 -31.31 15.08 5.81
CA LYS A 60 -30.27 14.07 6.06
C LYS A 60 -28.88 14.61 5.70
N THR A 61 -27.89 14.31 6.54
CA THR A 61 -26.48 14.60 6.27
C THR A 61 -26.04 13.87 5.00
N ASN A 62 -25.25 14.54 4.18
CA ASN A 62 -24.69 13.93 2.98
C ASN A 62 -23.75 12.78 3.37
N PRO A 63 -23.98 11.55 2.87
CA PRO A 63 -23.11 10.40 3.16
C PRO A 63 -21.65 10.64 2.79
N PHE A 64 -21.37 11.51 1.82
CA PHE A 64 -20.02 11.86 1.38
C PHE A 64 -19.38 13.02 2.16
N SER A 65 -20.01 13.51 3.23
CA SER A 65 -19.35 14.47 4.15
C SER A 65 -18.26 13.83 5.00
N THR A 66 -18.27 12.50 5.14
CA THR A 66 -17.23 11.72 5.83
C THR A 66 -17.00 10.39 5.11
N PRO A 67 -15.78 10.09 4.61
CA PRO A 67 -14.58 10.92 4.64
C PRO A 67 -14.67 12.12 3.69
N ASN A 68 -14.17 13.29 4.11
CA ASN A 68 -14.05 14.48 3.27
C ASN A 68 -12.61 14.68 2.76
N LYS A 69 -12.40 15.75 1.98
CA LYS A 69 -11.09 16.11 1.41
C LYS A 69 -9.96 16.21 2.45
N HIS A 70 -10.25 16.69 3.66
CA HIS A 70 -9.25 16.76 4.73
C HIS A 70 -8.87 15.36 5.21
N ASP A 71 -9.84 14.46 5.41
CA ASP A 71 -9.58 13.06 5.79
C ASP A 71 -8.71 12.34 4.75
N PHE A 72 -9.00 12.54 3.46
CA PHE A 72 -8.18 12.03 2.37
C PHE A 72 -6.76 12.62 2.37
N THR A 73 -6.62 13.92 2.66
CA THR A 73 -5.32 14.59 2.74
C THR A 73 -4.48 14.02 3.89
N LEU A 74 -5.11 13.75 5.05
CA LEU A 74 -4.46 13.17 6.21
C LEU A 74 -3.92 11.77 5.91
N ILE A 75 -4.75 10.88 5.34
CA ILE A 75 -4.29 9.53 5.00
C ILE A 75 -3.22 9.54 3.90
N ASN A 76 -3.36 10.38 2.87
CA ASN A 76 -2.33 10.53 1.82
C ASN A 76 -0.99 11.03 2.38
N GLY A 77 -1.02 11.97 3.34
CA GLY A 77 0.17 12.44 4.03
C GLY A 77 0.87 11.30 4.78
N ARG A 78 0.10 10.44 5.45
CA ARG A 78 0.62 9.25 6.16
C ARG A 78 1.17 8.20 5.20
N TYR A 79 0.48 7.91 4.10
CA TYR A 79 0.99 7.05 3.02
C TYR A 79 2.30 7.57 2.44
N SER A 80 2.39 8.86 2.17
CA SER A 80 3.61 9.51 1.69
C SER A 80 4.76 9.35 2.69
N SER A 81 4.49 9.57 3.98
CA SER A 81 5.47 9.37 5.06
C SER A 81 5.96 7.92 5.13
N VAL A 82 5.05 6.94 5.20
CA VAL A 82 5.40 5.51 5.23
C VAL A 82 6.16 5.10 3.96
N LEU A 83 5.76 5.58 2.79
CA LEU A 83 6.46 5.31 1.53
C LEU A 83 7.91 5.83 1.56
N THR A 84 8.14 7.04 2.06
CA THR A 84 9.50 7.59 2.19
C THR A 84 10.33 6.79 3.20
N HIS A 85 9.72 6.35 4.30
CA HIS A 85 10.35 5.50 5.30
C HIS A 85 10.78 4.15 4.70
N LEU A 86 9.87 3.46 4.01
CA LEU A 86 10.14 2.18 3.33
C LEU A 86 11.26 2.34 2.29
N LYS A 87 11.18 3.37 1.43
CA LYS A 87 12.23 3.69 0.44
C LYS A 87 13.58 3.97 1.10
N SER A 88 13.60 4.68 2.23
CA SER A 88 14.82 4.96 2.99
C SER A 88 15.45 3.69 3.58
N LYS A 89 14.64 2.83 4.22
CA LYS A 89 15.08 1.53 4.73
C LYS A 89 15.60 0.64 3.61
N ARG A 90 14.92 0.60 2.46
CA ARG A 90 15.35 -0.16 1.27
C ARG A 90 16.72 0.31 0.78
N ARG A 91 16.94 1.63 0.69
CA ARG A 91 18.25 2.23 0.35
C ARG A 91 19.33 1.87 1.38
N ASN A 92 18.99 1.84 2.67
CA ASN A 92 19.93 1.43 3.73
C ASN A 92 20.36 -0.04 3.54
N VAL A 93 19.41 -0.95 3.31
CA VAL A 93 19.67 -2.36 3.03
C VAL A 93 20.57 -2.52 1.80
N ALA A 94 20.25 -1.84 0.70
CA ALA A 94 21.08 -1.87 -0.51
C ALA A 94 22.51 -1.39 -0.25
N ARG A 95 22.70 -0.32 0.54
CA ARG A 95 24.03 0.16 0.96
C ARG A 95 24.78 -0.89 1.77
N LYS A 96 24.13 -1.53 2.76
CA LYS A 96 24.73 -2.61 3.56
C LYS A 96 25.17 -3.79 2.69
N MET A 97 24.35 -4.18 1.71
CA MET A 97 24.70 -5.24 0.75
C MET A 97 25.93 -4.87 -0.09
N LYS A 98 26.00 -3.63 -0.60
CA LYS A 98 27.18 -3.14 -1.33
C LYS A 98 28.44 -3.22 -0.48
N ILE A 99 28.39 -2.78 0.79
CA ILE A 99 29.52 -2.85 1.72
C ILE A 99 29.97 -4.30 1.92
N ILE A 100 29.03 -5.23 2.15
CA ILE A 100 29.36 -6.66 2.30
C ILE A 100 30.04 -7.20 1.02
N ALA A 101 29.56 -6.82 -0.16
CA ALA A 101 30.17 -7.21 -1.43
C ALA A 101 31.59 -6.65 -1.58
N TYR A 102 31.84 -5.39 -1.21
CA TYR A 102 33.18 -4.80 -1.21
C TYR A 102 34.12 -5.50 -0.22
N ILE A 103 33.66 -5.78 1.00
CA ILE A 103 34.43 -6.53 2.01
C ILE A 103 34.77 -7.93 1.48
N HIS A 104 33.83 -8.58 0.78
CA HIS A 104 34.07 -9.89 0.18
C HIS A 104 35.18 -9.81 -0.89
N LYS A 105 35.08 -8.85 -1.81
CA LYS A 105 36.08 -8.62 -2.86
C LYS A 105 37.47 -8.34 -2.27
N ALA A 106 37.55 -7.45 -1.28
CA ALA A 106 38.81 -7.12 -0.60
C ALA A 106 39.40 -8.33 0.15
N SER A 107 38.56 -9.13 0.83
CA SER A 107 39.02 -10.34 1.51
C SER A 107 39.57 -11.40 0.56
N GLY A 108 39.00 -11.52 -0.65
CA GLY A 108 39.53 -12.39 -1.69
C GLY A 108 40.94 -11.97 -2.12
N ILE A 109 41.13 -10.68 -2.41
CA ILE A 109 42.43 -10.11 -2.81
C ILE A 109 43.48 -10.32 -1.71
N CYS A 110 43.15 -9.99 -0.46
CA CYS A 110 44.05 -10.15 0.68
C CYS A 110 44.45 -11.62 0.89
N MET A 111 43.50 -12.55 0.78
CA MET A 111 43.78 -13.98 0.90
C MET A 111 44.73 -14.48 -0.19
N THR A 112 44.53 -14.07 -1.44
CA THR A 112 45.42 -14.44 -2.56
C THR A 112 46.83 -13.90 -2.35
N ALA A 113 46.96 -12.63 -1.93
CA ALA A 113 48.25 -12.02 -1.64
C ALA A 113 48.99 -12.73 -0.50
N ALA A 114 48.29 -13.04 0.61
CA ALA A 114 48.88 -13.79 1.73
C ALA A 114 49.34 -15.20 1.33
N CYS A 115 48.54 -15.93 0.55
CA CYS A 115 48.94 -17.24 0.02
C CYS A 115 50.17 -17.14 -0.90
N GLY A 116 50.24 -16.11 -1.75
CA GLY A 116 51.40 -15.84 -2.61
C GLY A 116 52.67 -15.61 -1.80
N LEU A 117 52.60 -14.78 -0.75
CA LEU A 117 53.74 -14.55 0.15
C LEU A 117 54.21 -15.83 0.84
N ILE A 118 53.28 -16.64 1.37
CA ILE A 118 53.60 -17.92 2.01
C ILE A 118 54.30 -18.87 1.03
N ALA A 119 53.82 -18.96 -0.22
CA ALA A 119 54.44 -19.81 -1.23
C ALA A 119 55.86 -19.36 -1.59
N ILE A 120 56.09 -18.04 -1.76
CA ILE A 120 57.42 -17.48 -2.02
C ILE A 120 58.36 -17.80 -0.86
N SER A 121 57.95 -17.56 0.39
CA SER A 121 58.76 -17.88 1.57
C SER A 121 59.09 -19.37 1.66
N ALA A 122 58.14 -20.27 1.36
CA ALA A 122 58.39 -21.71 1.36
C ALA A 122 59.44 -22.13 0.32
N VAL A 123 59.41 -21.55 -0.89
CA VAL A 123 60.42 -21.79 -1.93
C VAL A 123 61.80 -21.32 -1.51
N VAL A 124 61.90 -20.12 -0.93
CA VAL A 124 63.16 -19.56 -0.41
C VAL A 124 63.74 -20.45 0.69
N ILE A 125 62.92 -20.90 1.65
CA ILE A 125 63.35 -21.81 2.71
C ILE A 125 63.85 -23.13 2.11
N ALA A 126 63.08 -23.74 1.20
CA ALA A 126 63.47 -25.00 0.56
C ALA A 126 64.83 -24.89 -0.16
N ALA A 127 65.06 -23.77 -0.87
CA ALA A 127 66.32 -23.50 -1.56
C ALA A 127 67.51 -23.37 -0.59
N HIS A 128 67.32 -22.74 0.58
CA HIS A 128 68.38 -22.60 1.60
C HIS A 128 68.60 -23.87 2.44
N THR A 129 67.56 -24.69 2.67
CA THR A 129 67.70 -25.98 3.37
C THR A 129 68.46 -27.03 2.55
N LEU A 130 68.67 -26.80 1.24
CA LEU A 130 69.61 -27.59 0.45
C LEU A 130 71.08 -27.37 0.87
N THR A 131 71.36 -26.36 1.71
CA THR A 131 72.70 -26.07 2.25
C THR A 131 72.84 -26.38 3.75
N ALA A 132 71.76 -26.66 4.48
CA ALA A 132 71.84 -27.03 5.90
C ALA A 132 70.76 -28.08 6.25
N LEU A 133 71.21 -29.33 6.34
CA LEU A 133 70.49 -30.42 6.98
C LEU A 133 70.36 -30.12 8.48
N VAL A 134 69.23 -30.53 9.08
CA VAL A 134 68.89 -30.53 10.52
C VAL A 134 68.04 -29.33 11.00
N MET A 135 66.71 -29.48 10.95
CA MET A 135 65.82 -29.42 12.13
C MET A 135 64.39 -29.86 11.74
N GLY A 136 63.75 -30.62 12.65
CA GLY A 136 62.56 -31.44 12.41
C GLY A 136 61.24 -30.70 12.11
N PRO A 137 60.16 -31.45 11.84
CA PRO A 137 58.94 -30.90 11.26
C PRO A 137 58.11 -30.15 12.30
N ALA A 138 58.15 -28.81 12.28
CA ALA A 138 57.19 -27.98 12.97
C ALA A 138 55.87 -27.98 12.18
N ILE A 139 54.99 -28.94 12.45
CA ILE A 139 53.64 -28.99 11.88
C ILE A 139 52.81 -27.87 12.50
N LEU A 140 52.82 -26.69 11.86
CA LEU A 140 51.87 -25.61 12.16
C LEU A 140 50.49 -25.99 11.61
N SER A 141 49.77 -26.84 12.35
CA SER A 141 48.37 -27.18 12.14
C SER A 141 47.45 -26.00 12.46
N PHE A 142 47.57 -24.88 11.73
CA PHE A 142 46.64 -23.77 11.91
C PHE A 142 45.27 -24.16 11.31
N PRO A 143 44.14 -24.10 12.06
CA PRO A 143 42.83 -24.50 11.57
C PRO A 143 42.20 -23.41 10.67
N LEU A 144 42.97 -22.90 9.70
CA LEU A 144 42.56 -21.86 8.74
C LEU A 144 41.28 -22.25 8.00
N LYS A 145 41.08 -23.56 7.73
CA LYS A 145 39.89 -24.09 7.06
C LYS A 145 38.60 -23.89 7.87
N ARG A 146 38.62 -24.08 9.19
CA ARG A 146 37.43 -23.92 10.06
C ARG A 146 37.03 -22.45 10.22
N VAL A 147 38.01 -21.56 10.40
CA VAL A 147 37.77 -20.11 10.56
C VAL A 147 37.24 -19.50 9.25
N LYS A 148 37.80 -19.89 8.09
CA LYS A 148 37.26 -19.49 6.77
C LYS A 148 35.81 -19.92 6.57
N LYS A 149 35.48 -21.18 6.87
CA LYS A 149 34.12 -21.73 6.68
C LYS A 149 33.09 -20.98 7.53
N LYS A 150 33.41 -20.68 8.80
CA LYS A 150 32.51 -19.95 9.72
C LYS A 150 32.30 -18.49 9.29
N LEU A 151 33.35 -17.80 8.85
CA LEU A 151 33.27 -16.41 8.40
C LEU A 151 32.52 -16.26 7.07
N LEU A 152 32.75 -17.17 6.12
CA LEU A 152 32.04 -17.20 4.83
C LEU A 152 30.55 -17.50 5.03
N SER A 153 30.22 -18.47 5.89
CA SER A 153 28.84 -18.82 6.24
C SER A 153 28.09 -17.63 6.85
N PHE A 154 28.68 -16.96 7.85
CA PHE A 154 28.06 -15.80 8.49
C PHE A 154 27.80 -14.64 7.51
N LYS A 155 28.75 -14.35 6.61
CA LYS A 155 28.60 -13.30 5.58
C LYS A 155 27.51 -13.66 4.56
N PHE A 156 27.44 -14.93 4.15
CA PHE A 156 26.43 -15.42 3.22
C PHE A 156 25.02 -15.34 3.83
N LEU A 157 24.85 -15.81 5.06
CA LEU A 157 23.59 -15.73 5.82
C LEU A 157 23.13 -14.27 5.96
N ARG A 158 24.04 -13.36 6.32
CA ARG A 158 23.74 -11.92 6.44
C ARG A 158 23.35 -11.29 5.10
N SER A 159 24.00 -11.65 4.00
CA SER A 159 23.67 -11.16 2.66
C SER A 159 22.29 -11.65 2.19
N ARG A 160 21.98 -12.94 2.43
CA ARG A 160 20.67 -13.53 2.14
C ARG A 160 19.56 -12.84 2.95
N PHE A 161 19.76 -12.68 4.25
CA PHE A 161 18.81 -11.99 5.13
C PHE A 161 18.54 -10.56 4.66
N LEU A 162 19.59 -9.78 4.35
CA LEU A 162 19.43 -8.41 3.87
C LEU A 162 18.68 -8.36 2.53
N ARG A 163 18.94 -9.29 1.61
CA ARG A 163 18.20 -9.37 0.34
C ARG A 163 16.70 -9.56 0.57
N LYS A 164 16.33 -10.47 1.47
CA LYS A 164 14.94 -10.74 1.84
C LYS A 164 14.26 -9.53 2.49
N VAL A 165 14.92 -8.87 3.45
CA VAL A 165 14.42 -7.60 4.01
C VAL A 165 14.25 -6.55 2.92
N GLY A 166 15.17 -6.50 1.94
CA GLY A 166 15.05 -5.63 0.77
C GLY A 166 13.82 -5.92 -0.08
N GLN A 167 13.49 -7.18 -0.30
CA GLN A 167 12.31 -7.63 -1.05
C GLN A 167 11.01 -7.26 -0.30
N GLN A 168 10.94 -7.52 1.01
CA GLN A 168 9.79 -7.13 1.85
C GLN A 168 9.53 -5.62 1.77
N LEU A 169 10.58 -4.81 1.87
CA LEU A 169 10.49 -3.35 1.79
C LEU A 169 10.10 -2.87 0.39
N ASP A 170 10.53 -3.58 -0.67
CA ASP A 170 10.16 -3.26 -2.05
C ASP A 170 8.67 -3.53 -2.33
N VAL A 171 8.20 -4.71 -1.93
CA VAL A 171 6.79 -5.11 -2.05
C VAL A 171 5.89 -4.16 -1.26
N ALA A 172 6.23 -3.88 0.00
CA ALA A 172 5.49 -2.93 0.82
C ALA A 172 5.48 -1.53 0.21
N ALA A 173 6.63 -1.03 -0.28
CA ALA A 173 6.70 0.30 -0.89
C ALA A 173 5.88 0.41 -2.17
N LYS A 174 5.84 -0.64 -3.00
CA LYS A 174 4.97 -0.71 -4.19
C LYS A 174 3.50 -0.67 -3.78
N GLY A 175 3.10 -1.49 -2.81
CA GLY A 175 1.73 -1.49 -2.27
C GLY A 175 1.32 -0.12 -1.72
N THR A 176 2.15 0.48 -0.87
CA THR A 176 1.91 1.83 -0.33
C THR A 176 1.78 2.88 -1.43
N TYR A 177 2.60 2.83 -2.47
CA TYR A 177 2.51 3.79 -3.58
C TYR A 177 1.20 3.67 -4.36
N ILE A 178 0.79 2.44 -4.70
CA ILE A 178 -0.46 2.20 -5.45
C ILE A 178 -1.66 2.67 -4.62
N LEU A 179 -1.73 2.24 -3.35
CA LEU A 179 -2.83 2.62 -2.46
C LEU A 179 -2.95 4.13 -2.29
N ASN A 180 -1.82 4.84 -2.12
CA ASN A 180 -1.84 6.31 -2.05
C ASN A 180 -2.46 6.94 -3.31
N ARG A 181 -2.22 6.34 -4.49
CA ARG A 181 -2.79 6.82 -5.75
C ARG A 181 -4.28 6.50 -5.88
N ASP A 182 -4.72 5.36 -5.35
CA ASP A 182 -6.14 5.01 -5.30
C ASP A 182 -6.91 6.01 -4.41
N PHE A 183 -6.34 6.39 -3.26
CA PHE A 183 -6.92 7.42 -2.38
C PHE A 183 -7.01 8.81 -3.03
N ASP A 184 -6.04 9.22 -3.85
CA ASP A 184 -6.16 10.46 -4.66
C ASP A 184 -7.37 10.44 -5.60
N THR A 185 -7.65 9.27 -6.20
CA THR A 185 -8.76 9.10 -7.14
C THR A 185 -10.10 9.07 -6.39
N MET A 186 -10.20 8.26 -5.34
CA MET A 186 -11.39 8.21 -4.49
C MET A 186 -11.70 9.59 -3.88
N SER A 187 -10.70 10.35 -3.43
CA SER A 187 -10.90 11.70 -2.88
C SER A 187 -11.61 12.63 -3.87
N ARG A 188 -11.22 12.59 -5.14
CA ARG A 188 -11.82 13.44 -6.20
C ARG A 188 -13.24 13.01 -6.52
N LEU A 189 -13.51 11.71 -6.55
CA LEU A 189 -14.85 11.16 -6.79
C LEU A 189 -15.79 11.48 -5.62
N VAL A 190 -15.34 11.28 -4.38
CA VAL A 190 -16.11 11.62 -3.18
C VAL A 190 -16.42 13.11 -3.12
N ALA A 191 -15.45 13.98 -3.43
CA ALA A 191 -15.70 15.42 -3.48
C ALA A 191 -16.73 15.81 -4.55
N ARG A 192 -16.66 15.21 -5.75
CA ARG A 192 -17.64 15.45 -6.80
C ARG A 192 -19.04 15.00 -6.39
N LEU A 193 -19.16 13.78 -5.86
CA LEU A 193 -20.44 13.24 -5.39
C LEU A 193 -21.00 14.04 -4.22
N HIS A 194 -20.12 14.53 -3.33
CA HIS A 194 -20.53 15.42 -2.25
C HIS A 194 -21.19 16.68 -2.81
N ASP A 195 -20.54 17.35 -3.76
CA ASP A 195 -21.04 18.59 -4.36
C ASP A 195 -22.33 18.37 -5.15
N GLU A 196 -22.44 17.26 -5.88
CA GLU A 196 -23.68 16.86 -6.60
C GLU A 196 -24.85 16.64 -5.63
N VAL A 197 -24.63 15.92 -4.52
CA VAL A 197 -25.68 15.68 -3.51
C VAL A 197 -26.11 16.98 -2.83
N GLU A 198 -25.18 17.87 -2.48
CA GLU A 198 -25.53 19.16 -1.87
C GLU A 198 -26.24 20.09 -2.87
N HIS A 199 -25.89 20.02 -4.16
CA HIS A 199 -26.60 20.72 -5.22
C HIS A 199 -28.05 20.24 -5.35
N ASP A 200 -28.27 18.92 -5.43
CA ASP A 200 -29.61 18.34 -5.53
C ASP A 200 -30.45 18.68 -4.29
N LYS A 201 -29.86 18.63 -3.09
CA LYS A 201 -30.54 19.04 -1.85
C LYS A 201 -30.93 20.52 -1.87
N ALA A 202 -30.06 21.40 -2.36
CA ALA A 202 -30.38 22.83 -2.49
C ALA A 202 -31.52 23.07 -3.49
N MET A 203 -31.52 22.37 -4.63
CA MET A 203 -32.59 22.42 -5.62
C MET A 203 -33.94 21.95 -5.06
N ILE A 204 -33.95 20.84 -4.34
CA ILE A 204 -35.16 20.31 -3.71
C ILE A 204 -35.69 21.28 -2.64
N ARG A 205 -34.83 21.82 -1.75
CA ARG A 205 -35.27 22.81 -0.74
C ARG A 205 -35.90 24.04 -1.39
N PHE A 206 -35.24 24.59 -2.40
CA PHE A 206 -35.75 25.75 -3.14
C PHE A 206 -37.12 25.47 -3.77
N CYS A 207 -37.32 24.27 -4.32
CA CYS A 207 -38.60 23.82 -4.87
C CYS A 207 -39.70 23.74 -3.80
N LEU A 208 -39.39 23.20 -2.63
CA LEU A 208 -40.33 23.06 -1.52
C LEU A 208 -40.74 24.41 -0.91
N GLU A 209 -39.85 25.40 -0.91
CA GLU A 209 -40.09 26.73 -0.32
C GLU A 209 -40.99 27.63 -1.17
N ARG A 210 -40.88 27.59 -2.51
CA ARG A 210 -41.55 28.57 -3.40
C ARG A 210 -43.01 28.26 -3.75
N LYS A 211 -43.51 27.03 -3.54
CA LYS A 211 -44.90 26.60 -3.86
C LYS A 211 -45.41 27.00 -5.27
N GLU A 212 -44.52 27.25 -6.23
CA GLU A 212 -44.86 27.58 -7.62
C GLU A 212 -44.76 26.33 -8.51
N ASP A 213 -45.89 25.83 -8.99
CA ASP A 213 -45.98 24.54 -9.70
C ASP A 213 -45.10 24.48 -10.96
N LYS A 214 -45.01 25.58 -11.73
CA LYS A 214 -44.21 25.64 -12.97
C LYS A 214 -42.71 25.54 -12.68
N PHE A 215 -42.26 26.17 -11.61
CA PHE A 215 -40.86 26.15 -11.20
C PHE A 215 -40.48 24.78 -10.63
N SER A 216 -41.35 24.19 -9.81
CA SER A 216 -41.19 22.84 -9.27
C SER A 216 -41.03 21.80 -10.37
N LEU A 217 -41.83 21.85 -11.44
CA LEU A 217 -41.72 20.95 -12.57
C LEU A 217 -40.37 21.07 -13.30
N GLN A 218 -39.83 22.28 -13.44
CA GLN A 218 -38.53 22.50 -14.09
C GLN A 218 -37.38 21.93 -13.24
N VAL A 219 -37.40 22.14 -11.93
CA VAL A 219 -36.42 21.56 -11.00
C VAL A 219 -36.44 20.04 -11.06
N MET A 220 -37.63 19.42 -11.05
CA MET A 220 -37.77 17.97 -11.14
C MET A 220 -37.24 17.41 -12.47
N LYS A 221 -37.41 18.13 -13.59
CA LYS A 221 -36.84 17.76 -14.89
C LYS A 221 -35.31 17.81 -14.90
N GLU A 222 -34.71 18.84 -14.28
CA GLU A 222 -33.26 18.94 -14.16
C GLU A 222 -32.68 17.84 -13.27
N LEU A 223 -33.30 17.53 -12.12
CA LEU A 223 -32.90 16.39 -11.26
C LEU A 223 -32.97 15.05 -12.01
N LYS A 224 -34.01 14.85 -12.83
CA LYS A 224 -34.15 13.64 -13.66
C LYS A 224 -33.05 13.55 -14.73
N LYS A 225 -32.59 14.69 -15.26
CA LYS A 225 -31.52 14.76 -16.26
C LYS A 225 -30.16 14.49 -15.64
N SER A 226 -29.89 14.99 -14.44
CA SER A 226 -28.62 14.79 -13.72
C SER A 226 -28.47 13.36 -13.16
N ASP A 227 -29.56 12.64 -12.85
CA ASP A 227 -29.53 11.28 -12.26
C ASP A 227 -28.62 10.28 -13.01
N SER A 228 -28.63 10.32 -14.34
CA SER A 228 -27.83 9.39 -15.14
C SER A 228 -26.32 9.60 -14.96
N GLY A 229 -25.89 10.86 -14.85
CA GLY A 229 -24.50 11.23 -14.58
C GLY A 229 -24.11 10.91 -13.14
N PHE A 230 -24.98 11.26 -12.18
CA PHE A 230 -24.78 10.96 -10.77
C PHE A 230 -24.57 9.46 -10.53
N ARG A 231 -25.45 8.62 -11.09
CA ARG A 231 -25.33 7.15 -10.97
C ARG A 231 -23.99 6.65 -11.50
N LYS A 232 -23.55 7.16 -12.66
CA LYS A 232 -22.26 6.79 -13.23
C LYS A 232 -21.10 7.17 -12.30
N HIS A 233 -21.15 8.34 -11.66
CA HIS A 233 -20.13 8.73 -10.67
C HIS A 233 -20.14 7.83 -9.42
N VAL A 234 -21.32 7.40 -8.96
CA VAL A 234 -21.45 6.45 -7.84
C VAL A 234 -20.87 5.09 -8.21
N GLU A 235 -21.19 4.56 -9.41
CA GLU A 235 -20.64 3.30 -9.93
C GLU A 235 -19.11 3.38 -10.09
N GLU A 236 -18.59 4.50 -10.60
CA GLU A 236 -17.14 4.74 -10.72
C GLU A 236 -16.46 4.75 -9.33
N LEU A 237 -17.07 5.40 -8.33
CA LEU A 237 -16.55 5.36 -6.96
C LEU A 237 -16.58 3.94 -6.40
N GLU A 238 -17.68 3.21 -6.60
CA GLU A 238 -17.83 1.83 -6.13
C GLU A 238 -16.77 0.90 -6.72
N GLU A 239 -16.52 0.98 -8.03
CA GLU A 239 -15.46 0.23 -8.72
C GLU A 239 -14.08 0.54 -8.10
N HIS A 240 -13.75 1.81 -7.90
CA HIS A 240 -12.49 2.21 -7.30
C HIS A 240 -12.33 1.74 -5.84
N VAL A 241 -13.42 1.71 -5.07
CA VAL A 241 -13.40 1.18 -3.70
C VAL A 241 -13.15 -0.33 -3.69
N TYR A 242 -13.78 -1.09 -4.58
CA TYR A 242 -13.53 -2.54 -4.71
C TYR A 242 -12.10 -2.83 -5.19
N LEU A 243 -11.62 -2.11 -6.21
CA LEU A 243 -10.24 -2.22 -6.69
C LEU A 243 -9.23 -1.89 -5.60
N CYS A 244 -9.49 -0.87 -4.78
CA CYS A 244 -8.64 -0.53 -3.65
C CYS A 244 -8.60 -1.66 -2.62
N LEU A 245 -9.76 -2.22 -2.21
CA LEU A 245 -9.81 -3.36 -1.29
C LEU A 245 -9.05 -4.59 -1.81
N LEU A 246 -9.21 -4.90 -3.10
CA LEU A 246 -8.46 -5.96 -3.77
C LEU A 246 -6.94 -5.70 -3.69
N THR A 247 -6.54 -4.46 -3.97
CA THR A 247 -5.13 -4.03 -3.93
C THR A 247 -4.56 -4.10 -2.51
N ILE A 248 -5.31 -3.70 -1.49
CA ILE A 248 -4.93 -3.81 -0.09
C ILE A 248 -4.67 -5.28 0.27
N ASN A 249 -5.63 -6.16 -0.03
CA ASN A 249 -5.53 -7.57 0.31
C ASN A 249 -4.37 -8.25 -0.43
N ARG A 250 -4.18 -7.94 -1.71
CA ARG A 250 -3.04 -8.42 -2.50
C ARG A 250 -1.70 -7.92 -1.95
N ALA A 251 -1.60 -6.64 -1.62
CA ALA A 251 -0.37 -6.06 -1.08
C ALA A 251 -0.01 -6.70 0.27
N ARG A 252 -0.99 -6.89 1.17
CA ARG A 252 -0.79 -7.62 2.43
C ARG A 252 -0.32 -9.04 2.19
N ALA A 253 -0.99 -9.78 1.30
CA ALA A 253 -0.64 -11.17 1.00
C ALA A 253 0.81 -11.29 0.50
N LEU A 254 1.21 -10.46 -0.46
CA LEU A 254 2.58 -10.46 -1.00
C LEU A 254 3.62 -10.11 0.07
N VAL A 255 3.31 -9.17 0.96
CA VAL A 255 4.20 -8.83 2.07
C VAL A 255 4.33 -9.99 3.05
N ILE A 256 3.21 -10.63 3.41
CA ILE A 256 3.20 -11.78 4.33
C ILE A 256 3.96 -12.95 3.72
N GLU A 257 3.75 -13.25 2.44
CA GLU A 257 4.48 -14.28 1.69
C GLU A 257 5.99 -14.04 1.74
N GLU A 258 6.43 -12.81 1.53
CA GLU A 258 7.86 -12.50 1.60
C GLU A 258 8.39 -12.57 3.04
N MET A 259 7.56 -12.31 4.05
CA MET A 259 7.90 -12.50 5.46
C MET A 259 8.01 -13.98 5.84
N THR A 260 7.07 -14.83 5.42
CA THR A 260 7.09 -16.27 5.72
C THR A 260 8.21 -16.99 4.99
N ALA A 261 8.44 -16.67 3.71
CA ALA A 261 9.58 -17.18 2.94
C ALA A 261 10.93 -16.83 3.59
N SER A 262 11.02 -15.65 4.23
CA SER A 262 12.21 -15.24 4.97
C SER A 262 12.42 -16.06 6.25
N SER A 263 11.34 -16.38 6.96
CA SER A 263 11.37 -17.14 8.23
C SER A 263 11.70 -18.63 8.02
N ILE A 264 11.09 -19.27 7.01
CA ILE A 264 11.31 -20.69 6.71
C ILE A 264 12.76 -20.93 6.28
N GLU A 265 13.31 -20.05 5.44
CA GLU A 265 14.71 -20.14 5.01
C GLU A 265 15.70 -19.85 6.15
N HIS A 266 15.32 -19.04 7.15
CA HIS A 266 16.15 -18.80 8.33
C HIS A 266 16.25 -20.07 9.20
N LEU A 267 15.14 -20.80 9.40
CA LEU A 267 15.15 -22.10 10.09
C LEU A 267 15.96 -23.15 9.32
N SER A 268 15.81 -23.23 7.99
CA SER A 268 16.54 -24.22 7.18
C SER A 268 18.05 -23.97 7.16
N CYS A 269 18.48 -22.72 7.32
CA CYS A 269 19.88 -22.35 7.42
C CYS A 269 20.49 -22.64 8.79
N TYR A 270 19.70 -22.60 9.87
CA TYR A 270 20.17 -22.89 11.23
C TYR A 270 20.32 -24.40 11.47
N ASN A 271 19.48 -25.22 10.84
CA ASN A 271 19.51 -26.69 10.99
C ASN A 271 20.57 -27.38 10.11
N ASN A 272 21.24 -26.66 9.21
CA ASN A 272 22.24 -27.19 8.27
C ASN A 272 23.69 -26.70 8.55
N THR A 273 23.94 -26.11 9.72
CA THR A 273 25.28 -25.70 10.19
C THR A 273 25.73 -26.51 11.38
#